data_AF-A0A2N5ACF9-F1
#
_entry.id   AF-A0A2N5ACF9-F1
#
_cell.length_a   1.000
_cell.length_b   1.000
_cell.length_c   1.000
_cell.angle_alpha   90.00
_cell.angle_beta   90.00
_cell.angle_gamma   90.00
#
_symmetry.space_group_name_H-M   'P 1'
#
loop_
_entity.id
_entity.type
_entity.pdbx_description
1 polymer ?
#
loop_
_entity_poly.entity_id
_entity_poly.type
_entity_poly.pdbx_seq_one_letter_code
_entity_poly.pdbx_strand_id
1 'polypeptide(L)'
;MQKTLSALKDKINNALIVDRENHIYRCHRSIFTDPQLFDFEMKQIFEGNWVFLAHESQIAEPGDYYTLTLGRQPVIITRDKK
;
A
#
# COMPACT_ATOMS: atom_id res chain seq x y z
N MET A 1 9.19 -15.83 -13.87
CA MET A 1 9.04 -15.35 -12.48
C MET A 1 10.34 -14.81 -11.88
N GLN A 2 11.45 -15.55 -11.88
CA GLN A 2 12.71 -15.10 -11.25
C GLN A 2 13.33 -13.84 -11.88
N LYS A 3 13.30 -13.71 -13.22
CA LYS A 3 13.80 -12.51 -13.93
C LYS A 3 13.03 -11.23 -13.57
N THR A 4 11.71 -11.32 -13.40
CA THR A 4 10.85 -10.16 -13.08
C THR A 4 11.14 -9.61 -11.69
N LEU A 5 11.30 -10.50 -10.70
CA LEU A 5 11.67 -10.12 -9.33
C LEU A 5 13.07 -9.48 -9.25
N SER A 6 14.03 -9.96 -10.04
CA SER A 6 15.37 -9.35 -10.13
C SER A 6 15.29 -7.92 -10.64
N ALA A 7 14.59 -7.69 -11.75
CA ALA A 7 14.46 -6.35 -12.34
C ALA A 7 13.75 -5.36 -11.41
N LEU A 8 12.72 -5.81 -10.67
CA LEU A 8 12.02 -4.96 -9.72
C LEU A 8 12.90 -4.59 -8.53
N LYS A 9 13.68 -5.54 -8.00
CA LYS A 9 14.66 -5.28 -6.94
C LYS A 9 15.69 -4.24 -7.36
N ASP A 10 16.25 -4.39 -8.56
CA ASP A 10 17.21 -3.42 -9.10
C ASP A 10 16.59 -2.03 -9.23
N LYS A 11 15.33 -1.96 -9.66
CA LYS A 11 14.60 -0.69 -9.78
C LYS A 11 14.39 -0.02 -8.43
N ILE A 12 13.98 -0.77 -7.41
CA ILE A 12 13.77 -0.25 -6.04
C ILE A 12 15.10 0.24 -5.45
N ASN A 13 16.16 -0.57 -5.58
CA ASN A 13 17.49 -0.24 -5.02
C ASN A 13 18.07 1.05 -5.61
N ASN A 14 17.74 1.37 -6.87
CA ASN A 14 18.22 2.57 -7.56
C ASN A 14 17.20 3.72 -7.56
N ALA A 15 16.04 3.57 -6.90
CA ALA A 15 14.97 4.55 -6.93
C ALA A 15 15.21 5.78 -6.05
N LEU A 16 16.13 5.70 -5.10
CA LEU A 16 16.38 6.74 -4.11
C LEU A 16 17.87 7.08 -4.05
N ILE A 17 18.18 8.35 -4.25
CA ILE A 17 19.53 8.91 -4.05
C ILE A 17 19.47 9.74 -2.77
N VAL A 18 20.28 9.35 -1.79
CA VAL A 18 20.47 10.08 -0.54
C VAL A 18 21.95 10.38 -0.39
N ASP A 19 22.31 11.64 -0.61
CA ASP A 19 23.63 12.19 -0.34
C ASP A 19 23.46 13.26 0.75
N ARG A 20 23.82 12.87 1.96
CA ARG A 20 23.62 13.69 3.17
C ARG A 20 24.61 14.85 3.26
N GLU A 21 25.82 14.68 2.73
CA GLU A 21 26.88 15.69 2.79
C GLU A 21 26.54 16.88 1.89
N ASN A 22 26.02 16.60 0.71
CA ASN A 22 25.59 17.63 -0.24
C ASN A 22 24.11 18.02 -0.09
N HIS A 23 23.41 17.49 0.92
CA HIS A 23 21.97 17.70 1.15
C HIS A 23 21.08 17.34 -0.06
N ILE A 24 21.45 16.32 -0.82
CA ILE A 24 20.71 15.86 -1.99
C ILE A 24 19.85 14.65 -1.62
N TYR A 25 18.54 14.81 -1.80
CA TYR A 25 17.55 13.74 -1.64
C TYR A 25 16.70 13.71 -2.90
N ARG A 26 16.89 12.69 -3.74
CA ARG A 26 16.18 12.57 -5.03
C ARG A 26 15.51 11.22 -5.12
N CYS A 27 14.29 11.22 -5.63
CA CYS A 27 13.54 10.01 -5.90
C CYS A 27 13.24 9.92 -7.39
N HIS A 28 13.47 8.76 -7.98
CA HIS A 28 13.18 8.52 -9.39
C HIS A 28 11.67 8.46 -9.62
N ARG A 29 11.16 9.27 -10.54
CA ARG A 29 9.71 9.43 -10.78
C ARG A 29 8.97 8.12 -11.07
N SER A 30 9.67 7.11 -11.63
CA SER A 30 9.05 5.84 -11.98
C SER A 30 8.42 5.12 -10.79
N ILE A 31 8.82 5.42 -9.53
CA ILE A 31 8.18 4.77 -8.38
C ILE A 31 6.68 5.06 -8.28
N PHE A 32 6.24 6.20 -8.82
CA PHE A 32 4.84 6.61 -8.75
C PHE A 32 4.01 6.18 -9.96
N THR A 33 4.66 5.72 -11.04
CA THR A 33 4.00 5.52 -12.33
C THR A 33 4.20 4.13 -12.91
N ASP A 34 5.07 3.30 -12.34
CA ASP A 34 5.33 1.94 -12.84
C ASP A 34 4.21 0.97 -12.42
N PRO A 35 3.45 0.41 -13.38
CA PRO A 35 2.38 -0.53 -13.06
C PRO A 35 2.88 -1.82 -12.38
N GLN A 36 4.08 -2.30 -12.73
CA GLN A 36 4.62 -3.52 -12.14
C GLN A 36 5.01 -3.33 -10.68
N LEU A 37 5.50 -2.13 -10.33
CA LEU A 37 5.78 -1.78 -8.94
C LEU A 37 4.48 -1.64 -8.16
N PHE A 38 3.47 -0.98 -8.72
CA PHE A 38 2.14 -0.88 -8.11
C PHE A 38 1.52 -2.26 -7.83
N ASP A 39 1.53 -3.17 -8.80
CA ASP A 39 1.04 -4.55 -8.62
C ASP A 39 1.76 -5.27 -7.48
N PHE A 40 3.07 -5.07 -7.37
CA PHE A 40 3.90 -5.66 -6.34
C PHE A 40 3.59 -5.08 -4.96
N GLU A 41 3.46 -3.76 -4.84
CA GLU A 41 3.10 -3.06 -3.61
C GLU A 41 1.71 -3.48 -3.12
N MET A 42 0.72 -3.57 -4.02
CA MET A 42 -0.61 -4.08 -3.66
C MET A 42 -0.52 -5.45 -2.98
N LYS A 43 0.21 -6.38 -3.60
CA LYS A 43 0.34 -7.76 -3.11
C LYS A 43 1.17 -7.87 -1.82
N GLN A 44 2.25 -7.10 -1.68
CA GLN A 44 3.22 -7.29 -0.59
C GLN A 44 3.00 -6.34 0.58
N ILE A 45 2.46 -5.15 0.32
CA ILE A 45 2.24 -4.12 1.34
C ILE A 45 0.78 -4.10 1.76
N PHE A 46 -0.15 -3.87 0.82
CA PHE A 46 -1.55 -3.62 1.19
C PHE A 46 -2.33 -4.90 1.51
N GLU A 47 -2.06 -6.01 0.83
CA GLU A 47 -2.69 -7.31 1.10
C GLU A 47 -2.01 -8.10 2.23
N GLY A 48 -0.78 -7.71 2.62
CA GLY A 48 0.04 -8.43 3.58
C GLY A 48 0.16 -7.80 4.96
N ASN A 49 -0.38 -6.59 5.17
CA ASN A 49 -0.22 -5.84 6.42
C ASN A 49 -1.56 -5.31 6.95
N TRP A 50 -1.55 -4.87 8.22
CA TRP A 50 -2.68 -4.16 8.82
C TRP A 50 -2.87 -2.79 8.16
N VAL A 51 -4.06 -2.56 7.60
CA VAL A 51 -4.45 -1.27 7.04
C VAL A 51 -5.60 -0.70 7.86
N PHE A 52 -5.47 0.57 8.24
CA PHE A 52 -6.54 1.29 8.92
C PHE A 52 -7.76 1.41 7.99
N LEU A 53 -8.94 1.03 8.49
CA LEU A 53 -10.17 0.99 7.70
C LEU A 53 -11.20 2.03 8.14
N ALA A 54 -11.49 2.10 9.44
CA ALA A 54 -12.51 2.99 9.97
C ALA A 54 -12.25 3.31 11.45
N HIS A 55 -12.77 4.43 11.89
CA HIS A 55 -12.91 4.79 13.30
C HIS A 55 -14.21 4.20 13.87
N GLU A 56 -14.20 3.86 15.16
CA GLU A 56 -15.36 3.29 15.87
C GLU A 56 -16.64 4.15 15.72
N SER A 57 -16.51 5.47 15.73
CA SER A 57 -17.66 6.38 15.57
C SER A 57 -18.35 6.32 14.21
N GLN A 58 -17.73 5.71 13.20
CA GLN A 58 -18.36 5.52 11.88
C GLN A 58 -19.34 4.33 11.87
N ILE A 59 -19.28 3.48 12.89
CA ILE A 59 -20.15 2.32 13.10
C ILE A 59 -20.48 2.25 14.60
N ALA A 60 -21.15 3.29 15.12
CA ALA A 60 -21.30 3.45 16.57
C ALA A 60 -22.26 2.41 17.18
N GLU A 61 -23.35 2.10 16.47
CA GLU A 61 -24.42 1.27 16.98
C GLU A 61 -24.32 -0.18 16.50
N PRO A 62 -24.81 -1.15 17.29
CA PRO A 62 -24.89 -2.55 16.87
C PRO A 62 -25.67 -2.73 15.56
N GLY A 63 -25.05 -3.36 14.57
CA GLY A 63 -25.60 -3.55 13.24
C GLY A 63 -25.27 -2.44 12.23
N ASP A 64 -24.61 -1.37 12.65
CA ASP A 64 -24.02 -0.42 11.70
C ASP A 64 -22.98 -1.11 10.83
N TYR A 65 -22.91 -0.69 9.57
CA TYR A 65 -21.90 -1.18 8.64
C TYR A 65 -21.27 -0.04 7.86
N TYR A 66 -20.03 -0.27 7.45
CA TYR A 66 -19.27 0.65 6.62
C TYR A 66 -18.60 -0.12 5.49
N THR A 67 -18.66 0.42 4.28
CA THR A 67 -18.04 -0.18 3.10
C THR A 67 -16.96 0.73 2.54
N LEU A 68 -15.87 0.12 2.09
CA LEU A 68 -14.80 0.81 1.39
C LEU A 68 -14.04 -0.18 0.49
N THR A 69 -13.16 0.34 -0.35
CA THR A 69 -12.26 -0.49 -1.16
C THR A 69 -10.84 -0.40 -0.62
N LEU A 70 -10.31 -1.51 -0.11
CA LEU A 70 -8.93 -1.64 0.31
C LEU A 70 -8.08 -2.15 -0.86
N GLY A 71 -7.27 -1.27 -1.46
CA GLY A 71 -6.50 -1.61 -2.65
C GLY A 71 -7.42 -2.06 -3.79
N ARG A 72 -7.49 -3.37 -4.04
CA ARG A 72 -8.33 -4.01 -5.06
C ARG A 72 -9.54 -4.76 -4.50
N GLN A 73 -9.66 -4.82 -3.17
CA GLN A 73 -10.64 -5.65 -2.48
C GLN A 73 -11.77 -4.77 -1.92
N PRO A 74 -13.04 -4.99 -2.32
CA PRO A 74 -14.16 -4.38 -1.63
C PRO A 74 -14.31 -5.03 -0.25
N VAL A 75 -14.45 -4.21 0.79
CA VAL A 75 -14.55 -4.64 2.18
C VAL A 75 -15.83 -4.07 2.78
N ILE A 76 -16.50 -4.90 3.60
CA ILE A 76 -17.58 -4.49 4.50
C ILE A 76 -17.13 -4.72 5.93
N ILE A 77 -17.35 -3.72 6.78
CA ILE A 77 -17.12 -3.75 8.21
C ILE A 77 -18.48 -3.67 8.87
N THR A 78 -18.76 -4.51 9.86
CA THR A 78 -20.02 -4.51 10.60
C THR A 78 -19.74 -4.50 12.10
N ARG A 79 -20.48 -3.70 12.87
CA ARG A 79 -20.48 -3.83 14.33
C ARG A 79 -21.38 -4.99 14.73
N ASP A 80 -20.80 -5.98 15.42
CA ASP A 80 -21.56 -7.13 15.91
C ASP A 80 -22.60 -6.72 16.96
N LYS A 81 -23.62 -7.55 17.14
CA LYS A 81 -24.74 -7.33 18.09
C LYS A 81 -24.49 -7.92 19.48
N LYS A 82 -23.40 -8.68 19.65
CA LYS A 82 -23.03 -9.29 20.94
C LYS A 82 -22.32 -8.32 21.86
#